data_AF-A0A2R3JLU7-F1
#
_entry.id   AF-A0A2R3JLU7-F1
#
_cell.length_a   1.000
_cell.length_b   1.000
_cell.length_c   1.000
_cell.angle_alpha   90.00
_cell.angle_beta   90.00
_cell.angle_gamma   90.00
#
_symmetry.space_group_name_H-M   'P 1'
#
loop_
_entity.id
_entity.type
_entity.pdbx_description
1 polymer ?
#
loop_
_entity_poly.entity_id
_entity_poly.type
_entity_poly.pdbx_seq_one_letter_code
_entity_poly.pdbx_strand_id
1 'polypeptide(L)'
;MKNQWRLVSALVIVLVIVVFAILNVDPVQVNFGVAKVQWPLILVILITLILGVAIAVLMATFNSVKKNNEYKQTLTDAQAKIADLTAENKRLTLRLNNKGKQTSGKGAAQPTTPTK
;
A
#
# COMPACT_ATOMS: atom_id res chain seq x y z
N MET A 1 25.69 -10.62 18.48
CA MET A 1 25.86 -11.92 17.80
C MET A 1 24.91 -12.13 16.61
N LYS A 2 23.60 -11.85 16.70
CA LYS A 2 22.59 -12.18 15.65
C LYS A 2 22.83 -11.60 14.24
N ASN A 3 23.43 -10.41 14.12
CA ASN A 3 23.72 -9.82 12.80
C ASN A 3 24.98 -10.39 12.13
N GLN A 4 25.96 -10.87 12.89
CA GLN A 4 27.18 -11.46 12.31
C GLN A 4 26.87 -12.82 11.67
N TRP A 5 25.96 -13.59 12.26
CA TRP A 5 25.55 -14.87 11.68
C TRP A 5 24.89 -14.70 10.31
N ARG A 6 24.21 -13.57 10.07
CA ARG A 6 23.62 -13.22 8.77
C ARG A 6 24.69 -12.97 7.69
N LEU A 7 25.80 -12.34 8.07
CA LEU A 7 26.94 -12.14 7.17
C LEU A 7 27.63 -13.47 6.87
N VAL A 8 27.86 -14.29 7.89
CA VAL A 8 28.47 -15.62 7.73
C VAL A 8 27.59 -16.51 6.84
N SER A 9 26.28 -16.55 7.07
CA SER A 9 25.36 -17.33 6.24
C SER A 9 25.34 -16.84 4.78
N ALA A 10 25.37 -15.52 4.56
CA ALA A 10 25.44 -14.97 3.21
C ALA A 10 26.74 -15.36 2.51
N LEU A 11 27.87 -15.32 3.21
CA LEU A 11 29.16 -15.73 2.66
C LEU A 11 29.18 -17.22 2.29
N VAL A 12 28.62 -18.08 3.15
CA VAL A 12 28.49 -19.53 2.86
C VAL A 12 27.63 -19.76 1.61
N ILE A 13 26.50 -19.07 1.49
CA ILE A 13 25.64 -19.18 0.30
C ILE A 13 26.39 -18.75 -0.96
N VAL A 14 27.10 -17.62 -0.91
CA VAL A 14 27.92 -17.14 -2.05
C VAL A 14 28.98 -18.17 -2.42
N LEU A 15 29.65 -18.77 -1.43
CA LEU A 15 30.65 -19.82 -1.68
C LEU A 15 30.03 -21.03 -2.37
N VAL A 16 28.85 -21.49 -1.93
CA VAL A 16 28.11 -22.60 -2.58
C VAL A 16 27.77 -22.25 -4.03
N ILE A 17 27.31 -21.02 -4.30
CA ILE A 17 27.01 -20.57 -5.67
C ILE A 17 28.26 -20.59 -6.54
N VAL A 18 29.40 -20.12 -6.02
CA VAL A 18 30.68 -20.13 -6.76
C VAL A 18 31.15 -21.54 -7.07
N VAL A 19 31.09 -22.46 -6.09
CA VAL A 19 31.42 -23.88 -6.31
C VAL A 19 30.50 -24.46 -7.37
N PHE A 20 29.19 -24.21 -7.29
CA PHE A 20 28.23 -24.67 -8.28
C PHE A 20 28.53 -24.11 -9.68
N ALA A 21 28.95 -22.85 -9.78
CA ALA A 21 29.31 -22.22 -11.05
C ALA A 21 30.56 -22.86 -11.68
N ILE A 22 31.58 -23.16 -10.89
CA ILE A 22 32.80 -23.84 -11.37
C ILE A 22 32.47 -25.26 -11.84
N LEU A 23 31.66 -26.00 -11.08
CA LEU A 23 31.29 -27.38 -11.42
C LEU A 23 30.36 -27.48 -12.64
N ASN A 24 29.69 -26.39 -13.03
CA ASN A 24 28.72 -26.35 -14.12
C ASN A 24 29.11 -25.30 -15.18
N VAL A 25 30.42 -25.17 -15.44
CA VAL A 25 30.96 -24.27 -16.47
C VAL A 25 30.88 -24.87 -17.89
N ASP A 26 30.20 -26.00 -18.04
CA ASP A 26 30.05 -26.68 -19.32
C ASP A 26 29.43 -25.77 -20.38
N PRO A 27 30.05 -25.67 -21.57
CA PRO A 27 29.54 -24.83 -22.64
C PRO A 27 28.24 -25.40 -23.19
N VAL A 28 27.22 -24.56 -23.25
CA VAL A 28 25.92 -24.87 -23.84
C VAL A 28 25.64 -23.93 -24.99
N GLN A 29 25.15 -24.48 -26.09
CA GLN A 29 24.75 -23.70 -27.24
C GLN A 29 23.42 -22.99 -26.97
N VAL A 30 23.45 -21.67 -27.01
CA VAL A 30 22.26 -20.82 -26.93
C VAL A 30 21.95 -20.29 -28.31
N ASN A 31 20.71 -20.50 -28.76
CA ASN A 31 20.21 -20.01 -30.04
C ASN A 31 19.31 -18.79 -29.81
N PHE A 32 19.77 -17.62 -30.25
CA PHE A 32 19.03 -16.35 -30.17
C PHE A 32 18.17 -16.07 -31.41
N GLY A 33 17.94 -17.08 -32.27
CA GLY A 33 17.21 -16.97 -33.53
C GLY A 33 18.06 -16.44 -34.68
N VAL A 34 18.90 -15.42 -34.42
CA VAL A 34 19.81 -14.82 -35.42
C VAL A 34 21.26 -15.26 -35.27
N ALA A 35 21.65 -15.66 -34.06
CA ALA A 35 23.01 -16.09 -33.74
C ALA A 35 23.00 -17.27 -32.77
N LYS A 36 23.99 -18.14 -32.91
CA LYS A 36 24.23 -19.27 -32.01
C LYS A 36 25.56 -19.06 -31.31
N VAL A 37 25.56 -19.04 -29.98
CA VAL A 37 26.76 -18.78 -29.18
C VAL A 37 26.89 -19.85 -28.11
N GLN A 38 28.11 -20.27 -27.80
CA GLN A 38 28.38 -21.25 -26.73
C GLN A 38 28.78 -20.53 -25.45
N TRP A 39 27.90 -20.55 -24.46
CA TRP A 39 28.12 -19.92 -23.15
C TRP A 39 28.04 -20.99 -22.05
N PRO A 40 28.80 -20.85 -20.95
CA PRO A 40 28.67 -21.73 -19.79
C PRO A 40 27.22 -21.81 -19.28
N LEU A 41 26.73 -23.02 -19.01
CA LEU A 41 25.35 -23.27 -18.57
C LEU A 41 24.94 -22.40 -17.38
N ILE A 42 25.83 -22.26 -16.38
CA ILE A 42 25.53 -21.45 -15.21
C ILE A 42 25.24 -19.98 -15.55
N LEU A 43 25.93 -19.38 -16.52
CA LEU A 43 25.70 -17.99 -16.91
C LEU A 43 24.30 -17.80 -17.51
N VAL A 44 23.86 -18.77 -18.31
CA VAL A 44 22.50 -18.77 -18.88
C VAL A 44 21.44 -18.82 -17.78
N ILE A 45 21.62 -19.68 -16.77
CA ILE A 45 20.71 -19.81 -15.64
C ILE A 45 20.69 -18.51 -14.81
N LEU A 46 21.84 -17.93 -14.49
CA LEU A 46 21.92 -16.70 -13.70
C LEU A 46 21.25 -15.52 -14.41
N ILE A 47 21.52 -15.33 -15.70
CA ILE A 47 20.93 -14.23 -16.48
C ILE A 47 19.41 -14.38 -16.57
N THR A 48 18.92 -15.59 -16.86
CA THR A 48 17.47 -15.84 -16.96
C THR A 48 16.77 -15.69 -15.61
N LEU A 49 17.41 -16.11 -14.51
CA LEU A 49 16.93 -15.87 -13.14
C LEU A 49 16.81 -14.37 -12.85
N ILE A 50 17.85 -13.59 -13.16
CA ILE A 50 17.86 -12.13 -12.96
C ILE A 50 16.76 -11.47 -13.80
N LEU A 51 16.58 -11.90 -15.06
CA LEU A 51 15.50 -11.41 -15.91
C LEU A 51 14.12 -11.72 -15.32
N GLY A 52 13.92 -12.93 -14.80
CA GLY A 52 12.68 -13.31 -14.11
C GLY A 52 12.38 -12.41 -12.90
N VAL A 53 13.40 -12.16 -12.05
CA VAL A 53 13.28 -11.25 -10.91
C VAL A 53 12.98 -9.82 -11.37
N ALA A 54 13.67 -9.34 -12.41
CA ALA A 54 13.45 -8.00 -12.96
C ALA A 54 12.00 -7.83 -13.46
N ILE A 55 11.49 -8.82 -14.20
CA ILE A 55 10.10 -8.82 -14.68
C ILE A 55 9.12 -8.84 -13.50
N ALA A 56 9.36 -9.67 -12.48
CA ALA A 56 8.51 -9.73 -11.29
C ALA A 56 8.48 -8.40 -10.51
N VAL A 57 9.64 -7.77 -10.31
CA VAL A 57 9.76 -6.45 -9.66
C VAL A 57 9.04 -5.39 -10.47
N LEU A 58 9.18 -5.42 -11.79
CA LEU A 58 8.52 -4.47 -12.69
C LEU A 58 6.99 -4.62 -12.61
N MET A 59 6.47 -5.85 -12.67
CA MET A 59 5.04 -6.12 -12.46
C MET A 59 4.55 -5.68 -11.07
N ALA A 60 5.31 -5.98 -10.02
CA ALA A 60 4.96 -5.56 -8.66
C ALA A 60 4.90 -4.03 -8.53
N THR A 61 5.82 -3.32 -9.18
CA THR A 61 5.88 -1.86 -9.18
C THR A 61 4.68 -1.27 -9.93
N PHE A 62 4.37 -1.76 -11.14
CA PHE A 62 3.21 -1.31 -11.92
C PHE A 62 1.90 -1.50 -11.16
N ASN A 63 1.70 -2.67 -10.53
CA ASN A 63 0.51 -2.95 -9.74
C ASN A 63 0.42 -2.04 -8.50
N SER A 64 1.55 -1.71 -7.88
CA SER A 64 1.61 -0.84 -6.71
C SER A 64 1.25 0.62 -7.06
N VAL A 65 1.71 1.12 -8.21
CA VAL A 65 1.36 2.47 -8.70
C VAL A 65 -0.14 2.60 -8.95
N LYS A 66 -0.76 1.61 -9.61
CA LYS A 66 -2.21 1.61 -9.83
C LYS A 66 -2.99 1.66 -8.51
N LYS A 67 -2.63 0.80 -7.55
CA LYS A 67 -3.24 0.77 -6.22
C LYS A 67 -3.09 2.11 -5.50
N ASN A 68 -1.94 2.77 -5.61
CA ASN A 68 -1.71 4.04 -4.94
C ASN A 68 -2.67 5.15 -5.42
N ASN A 69 -3.07 5.13 -6.70
CA ASN A 69 -4.07 6.08 -7.20
C ASN A 69 -5.47 5.79 -6.64
N GLU A 70 -5.87 4.52 -6.54
CA GLU A 70 -7.14 4.12 -5.92
C GLU A 70 -7.17 4.46 -4.42
N TYR A 71 -6.04 4.27 -3.72
CA TYR A 71 -5.90 4.69 -2.32
C TYR A 71 -6.05 6.21 -2.15
N LYS A 72 -5.50 7.03 -3.05
CA LYS A 72 -5.66 8.49 -2.99
C LYS A 72 -7.11 8.93 -3.21
N GLN A 73 -7.82 8.30 -4.14
CA GLN A 73 -9.22 8.59 -4.41
C GLN A 73 -10.10 8.24 -3.21
N THR A 74 -9.96 7.01 -2.70
CA THR A 74 -10.72 6.54 -1.52
C THR A 74 -10.43 7.39 -0.27
N LEU A 75 -9.19 7.83 -0.06
CA LEU A 75 -8.86 8.77 1.02
C LEU A 75 -9.52 10.14 0.85
N THR A 76 -9.57 10.65 -0.38
CA THR A 76 -10.23 11.94 -0.68
C THR A 76 -11.74 11.85 -0.43
N ASP A 77 -12.38 10.77 -0.91
CA ASP A 77 -13.82 10.53 -0.71
C ASP A 77 -14.15 10.36 0.78
N ALA A 78 -13.31 9.62 1.51
CA ALA A 78 -13.47 9.44 2.95
C ALA A 78 -13.36 10.78 3.71
N GLN A 79 -12.39 11.63 3.35
CA GLN A 79 -12.24 12.96 3.95
C GLN A 79 -13.43 13.87 3.65
N ALA A 80 -13.93 13.87 2.42
CA ALA A 80 -15.12 14.63 2.04
C ALA A 80 -16.35 14.20 2.88
N LYS A 81 -16.52 12.89 3.07
CA LYS A 81 -17.61 12.35 3.89
C LYS A 81 -17.48 12.70 5.38
N ILE A 82 -16.26 12.69 5.92
CA ILE A 82 -16.00 13.12 7.30
C ILE A 82 -16.32 14.61 7.48
N ALA A 83 -15.93 15.45 6.52
CA ALA A 83 -16.21 16.89 6.56
C ALA A 83 -17.72 17.18 6.55
N ASP A 84 -18.48 16.49 5.68
CA ASP A 84 -19.93 16.62 5.58
C ASP A 84 -20.64 16.17 6.87
N LEU A 85 -20.31 14.97 7.37
CA LEU A 85 -20.85 14.47 8.64
C LEU A 85 -20.51 15.38 9.82
N THR A 86 -19.33 16.00 9.82
CA THR A 86 -18.93 16.94 10.88
C THR A 86 -19.75 18.24 10.80
N ALA A 87 -19.98 18.77 9.60
CA ALA A 87 -20.84 19.93 9.39
C ALA A 87 -22.30 19.64 9.79
N GLU A 88 -22.81 18.45 9.44
CA GLU A 88 -24.15 18.02 9.82
C GLU A 88 -24.30 17.86 11.34
N ASN A 89 -23.36 17.19 12.00
CA ASN A 89 -23.34 17.07 13.47
C ASN A 89 -23.31 18.44 14.17
N LYS A 90 -22.50 19.38 13.67
CA LYS A 90 -22.47 20.76 14.17
C LYS A 90 -23.81 21.47 13.98
N ARG A 91 -24.48 21.29 12.84
CA ARG A 91 -25.80 21.89 12.57
C ARG A 91 -26.89 21.29 13.47
N LEU A 92 -26.86 19.98 13.69
CA LEU A 92 -27.83 19.28 14.53
C LEU A 92 -27.70 19.70 16.01
N THR A 93 -26.48 19.79 16.53
CA THR A 93 -26.22 20.29 17.89
C THR A 93 -26.71 21.72 18.09
N LEU A 94 -26.49 22.62 17.11
CA LEU A 94 -27.04 23.98 17.15
C LEU A 94 -28.57 23.99 17.16
N ARG A 95 -29.21 23.12 16.37
CA ARG A 95 -30.68 22.96 16.34
C ARG A 95 -31.23 22.45 17.67
N LEU A 96 -30.58 21.47 18.28
CA LEU A 96 -30.99 20.94 19.59
C LEU A 96 -30.89 22.01 20.68
N ASN A 97 -29.78 22.75 20.71
CA ASN A 97 -29.59 23.84 21.68
C ASN A 97 -30.65 24.95 21.52
N ASN A 98 -31.02 25.29 20.28
CA ASN A 98 -32.11 26.25 20.03
C ASN A 98 -33.49 25.69 20.38
N LYS A 99 -33.77 24.40 20.11
CA LYS A 99 -35.04 23.76 20.50
C LYS A 99 -35.20 23.72 22.03
N GLY A 100 -34.15 23.40 22.78
CA GLY A 100 -34.18 23.40 24.25
C GLY A 100 -34.50 24.77 24.84
N LYS A 101 -33.97 25.85 24.23
CA LYS A 101 -34.33 27.23 24.62
C LYS A 101 -35.78 27.60 24.30
N GLN A 102 -36.33 27.10 23.19
CA GLN A 102 -37.74 27.33 22.84
C GLN A 102 -38.72 26.57 23.74
N THR A 103 -38.38 25.37 24.21
CA THR A 103 -39.21 24.62 25.15
C THR A 103 -39.20 25.21 26.56
N SER A 104 -38.06 25.75 27.02
CA SER A 104 -37.99 26.46 28.31
C SER A 104 -38.68 27.83 28.31
N GLY A 105 -38.84 28.48 27.15
CA GLY A 105 -39.53 29.77 27.04
C GLY A 105 -41.06 29.70 26.99
N LYS A 106 -41.66 28.52 26.82
CA LYS A 106 -43.12 28.37 26.60
C LYS A 106 -43.92 27.99 27.85
N GLY A 107 -43.29 27.98 29.03
CA GLY A 107 -43.94 27.68 30.32
C GLY A 107 -44.42 28.91 31.11
N ALA A 108 -44.19 30.13 30.63
CA ALA A 108 -44.50 31.37 31.36
C ALA A 108 -45.46 32.28 30.57
N ALA A 109 -46.71 31.84 30.38
CA ALA A 109 -47.79 32.74 30.01
C ALA A 109 -49.12 32.15 30.49
N GLN A 110 -49.47 32.41 31.75
CA GLN A 110 -50.85 32.29 32.22
C GLN A 110 -51.43 33.70 32.36
N PRO A 111 -52.54 34.05 31.67
CA PRO A 111 -53.09 35.40 31.69
C PRO A 111 -53.88 35.64 32.99
N THR A 112 -53.50 36.67 33.76
CA THR A 112 -54.30 37.15 34.89
C THR A 112 -55.49 37.97 34.39
N THR A 113 -56.69 37.48 34.69
CA THR A 113 -57.99 38.11 34.45
C THR A 113 -58.14 39.41 35.26
N PRO A 114 -58.75 40.49 34.73
CA PRO A 114 -59.12 41.65 35.51
C PRO A 114 -60.51 41.44 36.11
N THR A 115 -60.64 41.55 37.43
CA THR A 115 -61.96 41.65 38.09
C THR A 115 -61.95 42.80 39.08
N LYS A 116 -63.06 43.56 39.01
CA LYS A 116 -63.45 44.76 39.75
C LYS A 116 -63.14 44.74 41.24
#